data_AF-A0A7X8KGL8-F1
#
_entry.id   AF-A0A7X8KGL8-F1
#
_cell.length_a   1.000
_cell.length_b   1.000
_cell.length_c   1.000
_cell.angle_alpha   90.00
_cell.angle_beta   90.00
_cell.angle_gamma   90.00
#
_symmetry.space_group_name_H-M   'P 1'
#
loop_
_entity.id
_entity.type
_entity.pdbx_description
1 polymer ?
#
loop_
_entity_poly.entity_id
_entity_poly.type
_entity_poly.pdbx_seq_one_letter_code
_entity_poly.pdbx_strand_id
1 'polypeptide(L)'
;EPIYAKIGKFTENFGKYALVKDIAGYYGLIDRNGKIVVEPICAKIGKFTKNFGKYALVKDIAGCYGLIDQNGKDVIPCIYRNKHEVTKQLNNLKD
;
A
#
# COMPACT_ATOMS: atom_id res chain seq x y z
N GLU A 1 9.13 6.13 -23.05
CA GLU A 1 7.74 6.49 -22.68
C GLU A 1 7.65 6.73 -21.17
N PRO A 2 6.80 7.64 -20.68
CA PRO A 2 6.66 7.88 -19.25
C PRO A 2 5.94 6.70 -18.57
N ILE A 3 6.53 6.18 -17.48
CA ILE A 3 5.99 5.04 -16.72
C ILE A 3 4.96 5.51 -15.68
N TYR A 4 5.13 6.70 -15.12
CA TYR A 4 4.25 7.26 -14.09
C TYR A 4 3.50 8.50 -14.60
N ALA A 5 2.19 8.53 -14.35
CA ALA A 5 1.38 9.73 -14.54
C ALA A 5 1.53 10.71 -13.37
N LYS A 6 1.87 10.23 -12.17
CA LYS A 6 2.09 11.09 -10.99
C LYS A 6 3.09 10.47 -10.02
N ILE A 7 3.99 11.30 -9.52
CA ILE A 7 4.87 10.98 -8.38
C ILE A 7 4.49 11.90 -7.22
N GLY A 8 4.15 11.31 -6.08
CA GLY A 8 3.87 12.03 -4.84
C GLY A 8 5.14 12.54 -4.16
N LYS A 9 4.98 13.42 -3.18
CA LYS A 9 6.10 13.87 -2.34
C LYS A 9 6.57 12.71 -1.45
N PHE A 10 7.88 12.63 -1.21
CA PHE A 10 8.44 11.81 -0.14
C PHE A 10 8.02 12.40 1.21
N THR A 11 7.01 11.79 1.84
CA THR A 11 6.47 12.24 3.14
C THR A 11 6.40 11.07 4.09
N GLU A 12 6.49 11.36 5.40
CA GLU A 12 6.43 10.34 6.45
C GLU A 12 5.14 9.50 6.43
N ASN A 13 4.07 10.02 5.82
CA ASN A 13 2.81 9.31 5.62
C ASN A 13 2.98 7.97 4.87
N PHE A 14 3.96 7.88 3.97
CA PHE A 14 4.32 6.67 3.22
C PHE A 14 5.71 6.15 3.64
N GLY A 15 6.11 6.45 4.89
CA GLY A 15 7.43 6.13 5.40
C GLY A 15 8.51 6.90 4.64
N LYS A 16 9.45 6.16 4.05
CA LYS A 16 10.53 6.72 3.22
C LYS A 16 10.23 6.72 1.72
N TYR A 17 9.02 6.33 1.31
CA TYR A 17 8.64 6.14 -0.08
C TYR A 17 7.76 7.29 -0.61
N ALA A 18 7.72 7.40 -1.93
CA ALA A 18 6.74 8.20 -2.63
C ALA A 18 5.63 7.30 -3.19
N LEU A 19 4.38 7.76 -3.03
CA LEU A 19 3.24 7.17 -3.74
C LEU A 19 3.34 7.52 -5.23
N VAL A 20 3.32 6.52 -6.09
CA VAL A 20 3.27 6.70 -7.55
C VAL A 20 1.93 6.25 -8.09
N LYS A 21 1.52 6.86 -9.19
CA LYS A 21 0.38 6.44 -10.01
C LYS A 21 0.86 6.21 -11.42
N ASP A 22 0.65 5.02 -11.97
CA ASP A 22 0.98 4.72 -13.36
C ASP A 22 -0.03 5.37 -14.34
N ILE A 23 0.18 5.16 -15.63
CA ILE A 23 -0.69 5.69 -16.68
C ILE A 23 -2.08 5.02 -16.70
N ALA A 24 -2.19 3.77 -16.25
CA ALA A 24 -3.47 3.05 -16.13
C ALA A 24 -4.28 3.49 -14.90
N GLY A 25 -3.61 4.14 -13.94
CA GLY A 25 -4.19 4.75 -12.77
C GLY A 25 -4.07 3.93 -11.49
N TYR A 26 -3.22 2.91 -11.48
CA TYR A 26 -2.89 2.09 -10.34
C TYR A 26 -1.75 2.70 -9.53
N TYR A 27 -1.75 2.37 -8.24
CA TYR A 27 -0.85 2.94 -7.25
C TYR A 27 0.24 1.94 -6.86
N GLY A 28 1.45 2.46 -6.72
CA GLY A 28 2.63 1.75 -6.22
C GLY A 28 3.45 2.64 -5.29
N LEU A 29 4.60 2.14 -4.86
CA LEU A 29 5.55 2.86 -4.02
C LEU A 29 6.95 2.78 -4.63
N ILE A 30 7.66 3.90 -4.65
CA ILE A 30 9.08 3.97 -5.03
C ILE A 30 9.92 4.52 -3.88
N ASP A 31 11.18 4.11 -3.81
CA ASP A 31 12.17 4.72 -2.93
C ASP A 31 12.74 6.03 -3.49
N ARG A 32 13.62 6.67 -2.71
CA ARG A 32 14.26 7.95 -3.07
C ARG A 32 15.19 7.86 -4.29
N ASN A 33 15.62 6.65 -4.65
CA ASN A 33 16.43 6.37 -5.83
C ASN A 33 15.55 6.03 -7.05
N GLY A 34 14.22 6.04 -6.88
CA GLY A 34 13.27 5.65 -7.92
C GLY A 34 13.09 4.14 -8.07
N LYS A 35 13.63 3.32 -7.17
CA LYS A 35 13.43 1.86 -7.21
C LYS A 35 12.01 1.51 -6.78
N ILE A 36 11.38 0.59 -7.52
CA ILE A 36 10.06 0.07 -7.18
C ILE A 36 10.14 -0.76 -5.89
N VAL A 37 9.25 -0.43 -4.96
CA VAL A 37 9.05 -1.14 -3.69
C VAL A 37 7.72 -1.89 -3.73
N VAL A 38 6.69 -1.26 -4.28
CA VAL A 38 5.40 -1.86 -4.60
C VAL A 38 5.08 -1.50 -6.03
N GLU A 39 4.86 -2.50 -6.87
CA GLU A 39 4.43 -2.30 -8.25
C GLU A 39 3.12 -1.49 -8.31
N PRO A 40 2.86 -0.70 -9.36
CA PRO A 40 1.58 -0.03 -9.57
C PRO A 40 0.46 -1.02 -9.90
N ILE A 41 0.05 -1.81 -8.91
CA ILE A 41 -0.98 -2.86 -9.05
C ILE A 41 -2.13 -2.67 -8.05
N CYS A 42 -2.06 -1.66 -7.18
CA CYS A 42 -3.11 -1.39 -6.21
C CYS A 42 -4.10 -0.36 -6.75
N ALA A 43 -5.40 -0.59 -6.56
CA ALA A 43 -6.40 0.47 -6.73
C ALA A 43 -6.25 1.59 -5.69
N LYS A 44 -5.70 1.28 -4.51
CA LYS A 44 -5.41 2.27 -3.46
C LYS A 44 -4.31 1.80 -2.51
N ILE A 45 -3.43 2.72 -2.12
CA ILE A 45 -2.49 2.53 -1.00
C ILE A 45 -2.79 3.62 0.05
N GLY A 46 -3.08 3.19 1.27
CA GLY A 46 -3.27 4.05 2.43
C GLY A 46 -1.94 4.48 3.05
N LYS A 47 -2.00 5.45 3.96
CA LYS A 47 -0.83 5.86 4.75
C LYS A 47 -0.42 4.73 5.71
N PHE A 48 0.86 4.67 6.07
CA PHE A 48 1.30 3.88 7.22
C PHE A 48 0.79 4.56 8.49
N THR A 49 -0.08 3.89 9.25
CA THR A 49 -0.72 4.48 10.43
C THR A 49 -0.57 3.60 11.66
N LYS A 50 -0.61 4.22 12.85
CA LYS A 50 -0.63 3.48 14.12
C LYS A 50 -1.87 2.58 14.26
N ASN A 51 -2.99 2.95 13.63
CA ASN A 51 -4.25 2.19 13.66
C ASN A 51 -4.08 0.78 13.09
N PHE A 52 -3.18 0.59 12.13
CA PHE A 52 -2.83 -0.71 11.56
C PHE A 52 -1.43 -1.18 11.99
N GLY A 53 -0.93 -0.78 13.16
CA GLY A 53 0.36 -1.28 13.66
C GLY A 53 1.56 -0.89 12.81
N LYS A 54 1.54 0.31 12.20
CA LYS A 54 2.53 0.81 11.21
C LYS A 54 2.46 0.13 9.83
N TYR A 55 1.41 -0.63 9.55
CA TYR A 55 1.12 -1.16 8.21
C TYR A 55 0.28 -0.18 7.39
N ALA A 56 0.32 -0.33 6.06
CA ALA A 56 -0.54 0.41 5.14
C ALA A 56 -1.67 -0.50 4.66
N LEU A 57 -2.89 0.02 4.74
CA LEU A 57 -4.06 -0.61 4.14
C LEU A 57 -4.03 -0.43 2.62
N VAL A 58 -4.07 -1.55 1.90
CA VAL A 58 -4.10 -1.57 0.44
C VAL A 58 -5.43 -2.11 -0.06
N LYS A 59 -5.79 -1.72 -1.28
CA LYS A 59 -6.91 -2.28 -2.04
C LYS A 59 -6.39 -2.67 -3.41
N ASP A 60 -6.58 -3.91 -3.80
CA ASP A 60 -6.24 -4.39 -5.14
C ASP A 60 -7.27 -3.92 -6.19
N ILE A 61 -7.02 -4.27 -7.45
CA ILE A 61 -7.92 -3.95 -8.56
C ILE A 61 -9.24 -4.74 -8.55
N ALA A 62 -9.29 -5.92 -7.91
CA ALA A 62 -10.51 -6.72 -7.72
C ALA A 62 -11.41 -6.16 -6.60
N GLY A 63 -10.88 -5.22 -5.83
CA GLY A 63 -11.54 -4.51 -4.76
C GLY A 63 -11.41 -5.16 -3.39
N CYS A 64 -10.49 -6.10 -3.24
CA CYS A 64 -10.15 -6.74 -1.98
C CYS A 64 -9.13 -5.91 -1.20
N TYR A 65 -9.19 -5.99 0.13
CA TYR A 65 -8.35 -5.27 1.07
C TYR A 65 -7.31 -6.18 1.70
N GLY A 66 -6.13 -5.62 1.95
CA GLY A 66 -5.01 -6.27 2.63
C GLY A 66 -4.15 -5.26 3.39
N LEU A 67 -3.04 -5.73 3.96
CA LEU A 67 -2.03 -4.90 4.64
C LEU A 67 -0.65 -5.18 4.06
N ILE A 68 0.12 -4.13 3.82
CA ILE A 68 1.55 -4.22 3.52
C ILE A 68 2.39 -3.60 4.63
N ASP A 69 3.60 -4.11 4.81
CA ASP A 69 4.60 -3.55 5.70
C ASP A 69 5.31 -2.34 5.08
N GLN A 70 6.18 -1.70 5.86
CA GLN A 70 7.02 -0.58 5.44
C GLN A 70 8.12 -0.95 4.43
N ASN A 71 8.16 -2.19 3.95
CA ASN A 71 9.02 -2.65 2.87
C ASN A 71 8.18 -3.06 1.64
N GLY A 72 6.87 -2.85 1.66
CA GLY A 72 5.96 -3.24 0.58
C GLY A 72 5.59 -4.72 0.57
N LYS A 73 5.93 -5.48 1.60
CA LYS A 73 5.59 -6.90 1.71
C LYS A 73 4.20 -7.08 2.28
N ASP A 74 3.45 -8.03 1.74
CA ASP A 74 2.15 -8.40 2.29
C ASP A 74 2.28 -8.94 3.73
N VAL A 75 1.54 -8.33 4.65
CA VAL A 75 1.29 -8.82 6.00
C VAL A 75 -0.04 -9.56 6.05
N ILE A 76 -1.04 -9.02 5.33
CA ILE A 76 -2.34 -9.64 5.10
C ILE A 76 -2.65 -9.53 3.60
N PRO A 77 -2.87 -10.64 2.89
CA PRO A 77 -3.14 -10.59 1.45
C PRO A 77 -4.48 -9.90 1.13
N CYS A 78 -4.59 -9.34 -0.06
CA CYS A 78 -5.81 -8.72 -0.56
C CYS A 78 -6.90 -9.75 -0.90
N ILE A 79 -7.53 -10.34 0.12
CA ILE A 79 -8.62 -11.33 -0.06
C ILE A 79 -9.94 -10.92 0.60
N TYR A 80 -9.95 -9.82 1.35
CA TYR A 80 -11.09 -9.40 2.16
C TYR A 80 -11.94 -8.35 1.44
N ARG A 81 -13.25 -8.50 1.44
CA ARG A 81 -14.15 -7.53 0.76
C ARG A 81 -14.36 -6.26 1.56
N ASN A 82 -14.05 -6.28 2.86
CA ASN A 82 -14.17 -5.11 3.72
C ASN A 82 -12.92 -4.93 4.61
N LYS A 83 -12.71 -3.69 5.06
CA LYS A 83 -11.57 -3.33 5.92
C LYS A 83 -11.69 -3.87 7.35
N HIS A 84 -12.90 -4.18 7.79
CA HIS A 84 -13.17 -4.65 9.15
C HIS A 84 -12.61 -6.06 9.35
N GLU A 85 -12.73 -6.95 8.36
CA GLU A 85 -12.14 -8.28 8.35
C GLU A 85 -10.61 -8.23 8.44
N VAL A 86 -9.99 -7.30 7.71
CA VAL A 86 -8.55 -7.06 7.77
C VAL A 86 -8.12 -6.65 9.18
N THR A 87 -8.87 -5.74 9.84
CA THR A 87 -8.58 -5.34 11.23
C THR A 87 -8.76 -6.49 12.20
N LYS A 88 -9.79 -7.32 12.03
CA LYS A 88 -10.02 -8.50 12.87
C LYS A 88 -8.85 -9.48 12.75
N GLN A 89 -8.44 -9.78 11.52
CA GLN A 89 -7.29 -10.66 11.26
C GLN A 89 -5.99 -10.07 11.83
N LEU A 90 -5.78 -8.76 11.71
CA LEU A 90 -4.60 -8.10 12.28
C LEU A 90 -4.56 -8.22 13.81
N ASN A 91 -5.71 -8.15 14.49
CA ASN A 91 -5.76 -8.32 15.94
C ASN A 91 -5.43 -9.76 16.35
N ASN A 92 -5.98 -10.75 15.64
CA ASN A 92 -5.68 -12.17 15.90
C ASN A 92 -4.19 -12.53 15.72
N LEU A 93 -3.43 -11.75 14.94
CA LEU A 93 -1.98 -11.95 14.74
C LEU A 93 -1.13 -11.32 15.86
N LYS A 94 -1.72 -10.51 16.72
CA LYS A 94 -1.02 -9.81 17.83
C LYS A 94 -1.23 -10.50 19.18
N ASP A 95 -2.20 -11.40 19.26
CA ASP A 95 -2.46 -12.28 20.41
C ASP A 95 -1.56 -13.52 20.33
#